data_AF-E3BMJ5-F1
#
_entry.id   AF-E3BMJ5-F1
#
_cell.length_a   1.000
_cell.length_b   1.000
_cell.length_c   1.000
_cell.angle_alpha   90.00
_cell.angle_beta   90.00
_cell.angle_gamma   90.00
#
_symmetry.space_group_name_H-M   'P 1'
#
loop_
_entity.id
_entity.type
_entity.pdbx_description
1 polymer ?
#
loop_
_entity_poly.entity_id
_entity_poly.type
_entity_poly.pdbx_seq_one_letter_code
_entity_poly.pdbx_strand_id
1 'polypeptide(L)' 'MDNNQRDEVMAMLTGEHTTHTCPSCNQASFCDIKRGEAHCWCFSIDKKAIPEHLKNGECLCRKCLSQLANE' A
#
# COMPACT_ATOMS: atom_id res chain seq x y z
N MET A 1 9.07 -14.10 -20.28
CA MET A 1 8.41 -13.62 -19.04
C MET A 1 9.52 -13.36 -18.06
N ASP A 2 9.79 -12.09 -17.77
CA ASP A 2 10.98 -11.65 -17.05
C ASP A 2 10.87 -11.98 -15.56
N ASN A 3 11.83 -12.71 -15.01
CA ASN A 3 11.80 -13.18 -13.62
C ASN A 3 12.00 -12.01 -12.64
N ASN A 4 12.80 -11.01 -13.04
CA ASN A 4 13.18 -9.87 -12.22
C ASN A 4 11.97 -9.03 -11.78
N GLN A 5 10.98 -8.86 -12.66
CA GLN A 5 9.81 -8.04 -12.35
C GLN A 5 8.92 -8.69 -11.28
N ARG A 6 8.95 -10.03 -11.16
CA ARG A 6 8.25 -10.74 -10.08
C ARG A 6 8.98 -10.57 -8.76
N ASP A 7 10.30 -10.64 -8.76
CA ASP A 7 11.11 -10.52 -7.56
C ASP A 7 10.96 -9.13 -6.93
N GLU A 8 10.94 -8.06 -7.74
CA GLU A 8 10.67 -6.71 -7.25
C GLU A 8 9.28 -6.58 -6.62
N VAL A 9 8.26 -7.16 -7.27
CA VAL A 9 6.89 -7.17 -6.71
C VAL A 9 6.84 -7.96 -5.41
N MET A 10 7.55 -9.10 -5.32
CA MET A 10 7.63 -9.87 -4.08
C MET A 10 8.35 -9.09 -2.98
N ALA A 11 9.46 -8.41 -3.28
CA ALA A 11 10.19 -7.59 -2.32
C ALA A 11 9.36 -6.40 -1.81
N MET A 12 8.47 -5.83 -2.63
CA MET A 12 7.48 -4.84 -2.17
C MET A 12 6.40 -5.46 -1.27
N LEU A 13 5.99 -6.70 -1.53
CA LEU A 13 4.97 -7.41 -0.73
C LEU A 13 5.51 -7.95 0.59
N THR A 14 6.78 -8.37 0.64
CA THR A 14 7.46 -8.83 1.85
C THR A 14 7.90 -7.66 2.75
N GLY A 15 7.93 -6.45 2.20
CA GLY A 15 8.32 -5.23 2.92
C GLY A 15 9.82 -4.94 2.88
N GLU A 16 10.60 -5.63 2.03
CA GLU A 16 12.00 -5.27 1.75
C GLU A 16 12.09 -3.88 1.10
N HIS A 17 11.13 -3.55 0.23
CA HIS A 17 10.95 -2.19 -0.26
C HIS A 17 9.80 -1.50 0.47
N THR A 18 10.11 -0.40 1.13
CA THR A 18 9.13 0.42 1.85
C THR A 18 9.32 1.89 1.55
N THR A 19 8.21 2.62 1.57
CA THR A 19 8.21 4.08 1.40
C THR A 19 7.72 4.80 2.66
N HIS A 20 6.90 4.13 3.46
CA HIS A 20 6.35 4.62 4.71
C HIS A 20 5.85 3.44 5.54
N THR A 21 5.48 3.71 6.79
CA THR A 21 4.81 2.73 7.64
C THR A 21 3.30 2.92 7.56
N CYS A 22 2.54 1.82 7.57
CA CYS A 22 1.09 1.84 7.58
C CYS A 22 0.60 2.47 8.89
N PRO A 23 -0.21 3.54 8.85
CA PRO A 23 -0.68 4.21 10.07
C PRO A 23 -1.67 3.37 10.90
N SER A 24 -2.26 2.30 10.33
CA SER A 24 -3.21 1.43 11.03
C SER A 24 -2.54 0.30 11.82
N CYS A 25 -1.40 -0.22 11.36
CA CYS A 25 -0.76 -1.39 11.96
C CYS A 25 0.76 -1.27 12.13
N ASN A 26 1.34 -0.10 11.80
CA ASN A 26 2.77 0.19 11.83
C ASN A 26 3.66 -0.75 11.01
N GLN A 27 3.08 -1.53 10.08
CA GLN A 27 3.84 -2.40 9.19
C GLN A 27 4.40 -1.64 7.98
N ALA A 28 5.42 -2.21 7.34
CA ALA A 28 5.97 -1.74 6.08
C ALA A 28 4.86 -1.55 5.02
N SER A 29 4.87 -0.40 4.35
CA SER A 29 3.94 -0.06 3.28
C SER A 29 4.67 0.58 2.10
N PHE A 30 4.22 0.23 0.90
CA PHE A 30 4.83 0.68 -0.33
C PHE A 30 3.85 1.57 -1.11
N CYS A 31 4.36 2.67 -1.67
CA CYS A 31 3.57 3.57 -2.52
C CYS A 31 4.45 4.17 -3.62
N ASP A 32 4.14 3.83 -4.87
CA ASP A 32 4.89 4.28 -6.05
C ASP A 32 4.97 5.82 -6.13
N ILE A 33 3.91 6.56 -5.74
CA ILE A 33 3.92 8.04 -5.73
C ILE A 33 4.99 8.61 -4.80
N LYS A 34 5.20 7.98 -3.62
CA LYS A 34 6.27 8.37 -2.70
C LYS A 34 7.66 8.05 -3.26
N ARG A 35 7.76 7.10 -4.19
CA ARG A 35 8.97 6.78 -4.96
C ARG A 35 9.20 7.75 -6.14
N GLY A 36 8.20 8.57 -6.51
CA GLY A 36 8.25 9.50 -7.63
C GLY A 36 7.54 9.02 -8.90
N GLU A 37 6.77 7.93 -8.81
CA GLU A 37 5.97 7.38 -9.90
C GLU A 37 4.58 8.04 -9.98
N ALA A 38 3.83 7.73 -11.05
CA ALA A 38 2.52 8.34 -11.29
C ALA A 38 1.35 7.65 -10.58
N HIS A 39 1.48 6.37 -10.19
CA HIS A 39 0.32 5.57 -9.78
C HIS A 39 0.59 4.72 -8.55
N CYS A 40 -0.04 5.04 -7.43
CA CYS A 40 0.04 4.26 -6.20
C CYS A 40 -1.21 3.38 -6.06
N TRP A 41 -1.06 2.15 -5.54
CA TRP A 41 -2.18 1.21 -5.42
C TRP A 41 -3.36 1.79 -4.62
N CYS A 42 -3.12 2.74 -3.71
CA CYS A 42 -4.16 3.34 -2.88
C CYS A 42 -5.12 4.25 -3.64
N PHE A 43 -4.77 4.62 -4.89
CA PHE A 43 -5.66 5.36 -5.79
C PHE A 43 -6.75 4.48 -6.39
N SER A 44 -6.52 3.17 -6.46
CA SER A 44 -7.53 2.20 -6.90
C SER A 44 -8.60 1.94 -5.85
N ILE A 45 -8.48 2.52 -4.64
CA ILE A 45 -9.41 2.32 -3.53
C ILE A 45 -10.29 3.55 -3.38
N ASP A 46 -11.60 3.33 -3.33
CA ASP A 46 -12.55 4.41 -3.07
C ASP A 46 -12.28 4.98 -1.68
N LYS A 47 -11.99 6.28 -1.60
CA LYS A 47 -11.73 7.00 -0.34
C LYS A 47 -12.91 6.91 0.64
N LYS A 48 -14.12 6.64 0.15
CA LYS A 48 -15.31 6.40 0.98
C LYS A 48 -15.22 5.10 1.78
N ALA A 49 -14.47 4.11 1.28
CA ALA A 49 -14.22 2.85 1.96
C ALA A 49 -13.14 2.97 3.05
N ILE A 50 -12.45 4.11 3.16
CA ILE A 50 -11.45 4.36 4.20
C ILE A 50 -12.13 5.04 5.40
N PRO A 51 -12.12 4.41 6.59
CA PRO A 51 -12.64 5.01 7.81
C PRO A 51 -12.02 6.38 8.08
N GLU A 52 -12.80 7.30 8.62
CA GLU A 52 -12.36 8.68 8.85
C GLU A 52 -11.10 8.76 9.74
N HIS A 53 -11.01 7.89 10.73
CA HIS A 53 -9.88 7.79 11.65
C HIS A 53 -8.58 7.27 11.01
N LEU A 54 -8.65 6.76 9.77
CA LEU A 54 -7.52 6.30 8.97
C LEU A 54 -7.21 7.22 7.79
N LYS A 55 -7.96 8.31 7.62
CA LYS A 55 -7.70 9.33 6.58
C LYS A 55 -6.50 10.21 6.99
N ASN A 56 -5.32 9.61 7.03
CA ASN A 56 -4.11 10.25 7.54
C ASN A 56 -3.26 10.88 6.41
N GLY A 57 -3.80 10.89 5.17
CA GLY A 57 -3.07 11.33 3.98
C GLY A 57 -2.03 10.33 3.47
N GLU A 58 -1.83 9.21 4.16
CA GLU A 58 -0.92 8.13 3.79
C GLU A 58 -1.68 6.85 3.44
N CYS A 59 -1.08 6.00 2.60
CA CYS A 59 -1.72 4.78 2.15
C CYS A 59 -1.62 3.67 3.23
N LEU A 60 -2.66 2.84 3.36
CA LEU A 60 -2.68 1.70 4.29
C LEU A 60 -2.02 0.45 3.70
N CYS A 61 -1.43 -0.47 4.46
CA CYS A 61 -0.88 -1.68 3.83
C CYS A 61 -1.98 -2.58 3.22
N ARG A 62 -1.60 -3.46 2.27
CA ARG A 62 -2.49 -4.43 1.59
C ARG A 62 -3.39 -5.21 2.57
N LYS A 63 -2.82 -5.61 3.71
CA LYS A 63 -3.51 -6.35 4.76
C LYS A 63 -4.64 -5.54 5.38
N CYS A 64 -4.36 -4.31 5.83
CA CYS A 64 -5.38 -3.44 6.43
C CYS A 64 -6.51 -3.15 5.45
N LEU A 65 -6.22 -2.97 4.17
CA LEU A 65 -7.25 -2.70 3.17
C LEU A 65 -8.11 -3.92 2.87
N SER A 66 -7.51 -5.11 2.81
CA SER A 66 -8.28 -6.33 2.62
C SER A 66 -9.25 -6.59 3.78
N GLN A 67 -8.96 -6.04 4.96
CA GLN A 67 -9.90 -6.06 6.09
C GLN A 67 -11.05 -5.06 5.87
N LEU A 68 -10.77 -3.87 5.34
CA LEU A 68 -11.79 -2.85 5.05
C LEU A 68 -12.73 -3.23 3.88
N ALA A 69 -12.25 -3.98 2.89
CA ALA A 69 -13.06 -4.36 1.73
C ALA A 69 -14.01 -5.54 1.98
N ASN A 70 -13.90 -6.20 3.14
CA ASN A 70 -14.72 -7.35 3.53
C ASN A 70 -15.79 -6.99 4.59
N GLU A 71 -16.02 -5.70 4.85
CA GLU A 71 -17.06 -5.20 5.76
C GLU A 71 -18.27 -4.62 5.02
#